data_AF-A0A6C0GBV0-F1
#
_entry.id   AF-A0A6C0GBV0-F1
#
_cell.length_a   1.000
_cell.length_b   1.000
_cell.length_c   1.000
_cell.angle_alpha   90.00
_cell.angle_beta   90.00
_cell.angle_gamma   90.00
#
_symmetry.space_group_name_H-M   'P 1'
#
loop_
_entity.id
_entity.type
_entity.pdbx_description
1 polymer ?
#
loop_
_entity_poly.entity_id
_entity_poly.type
_entity_poly.pdbx_seq_one_letter_code
_entity_poly.pdbx_strand_id
1 'polypeptide(L)'
;MYALTNHKNEVIKGYALLGLIQRKAPLYDVLLQNIQDSSVLIEETWGCIGGGVNVNSVSSFFVYNTIYILNERERAKIDSILLFADFDSKNDFYYKFIYTDSLKQNNTYYKRLKQLYTKKQYFFLLHHIAQYQNPNDKQLILDALQNDQEYGYFQLNCINDGLHAIKQFPDSTFLPTLESLQKQALTTDSHNIWLTTLYLAILAYDPAVAKPFLKAAIETEHSINDINDREHTKVIYSLIRNINNAEYDEVMNIIKTIPGYEVYDQLIIY
;
A
#
# COMPACT_ATOMS: atom_id res chain seq x y z
N MET A 1 21.02 -20.63 -16.46
CA MET A 1 19.86 -20.00 -15.79
C MET A 1 19.14 -19.04 -16.72
N TYR A 2 19.79 -18.02 -17.29
CA TYR A 2 19.15 -17.13 -18.30
C TYR A 2 18.42 -17.88 -19.43
N ALA A 3 19.03 -18.90 -20.04
CA ALA A 3 18.35 -19.68 -21.09
C ALA A 3 17.05 -20.37 -20.62
N LEU A 4 16.89 -20.61 -19.31
CA LEU A 4 15.73 -21.29 -18.73
C LEU A 4 14.58 -20.32 -18.44
N THR A 5 14.80 -19.00 -18.44
CA THR A 5 13.72 -18.03 -18.23
C THR A 5 12.76 -17.96 -19.41
N ASN A 6 13.14 -18.53 -20.57
CA ASN A 6 12.31 -18.64 -21.76
C ASN A 6 11.91 -20.09 -22.06
N HIS A 7 11.98 -20.97 -21.05
CA HIS A 7 11.63 -22.38 -21.20
C HIS A 7 10.13 -22.57 -21.48
N LYS A 8 9.72 -23.60 -22.22
CA LYS A 8 8.29 -23.84 -22.55
C LYS A 8 7.40 -24.16 -21.36
N ASN A 9 7.99 -24.54 -20.23
CA ASN A 9 7.29 -24.85 -18.99
C ASN A 9 7.44 -23.66 -18.01
N GLU A 10 6.31 -23.13 -17.59
CA GLU A 10 6.15 -21.93 -16.78
C GLU A 10 6.81 -22.07 -15.41
N VAL A 11 6.68 -23.24 -14.79
CA VAL A 11 7.32 -23.56 -13.50
C VAL A 11 8.84 -23.49 -13.61
N ILE A 12 9.41 -24.01 -14.70
CA ILE A 12 10.85 -23.89 -14.96
C ILE A 12 11.28 -22.43 -15.14
N LYS A 13 10.46 -21.59 -15.81
CA LYS A 13 10.74 -20.15 -15.91
C LYS A 13 10.77 -19.49 -14.54
N GLY A 14 9.79 -19.80 -13.69
CA GLY A 14 9.67 -19.28 -12.33
C GLY A 14 10.89 -19.63 -11.47
N TYR A 15 11.27 -20.90 -11.40
CA TYR A 15 12.46 -21.32 -10.65
C TYR A 15 13.76 -20.76 -11.24
N ALA A 16 13.86 -20.62 -12.56
CA ALA A 16 15.01 -19.99 -13.19
C ALA A 16 15.16 -18.53 -12.76
N LEU A 17 14.05 -17.77 -12.68
CA LEU A 17 14.05 -16.41 -12.17
C LEU A 17 14.50 -16.36 -10.70
N LEU A 18 13.93 -17.19 -9.84
CA LEU A 18 14.32 -17.26 -8.42
C LEU A 18 15.81 -17.57 -8.25
N GLY A 19 16.35 -18.50 -9.04
CA GLY A 19 17.77 -18.81 -9.05
C GLY A 19 18.65 -17.64 -9.50
N LEU A 20 18.19 -16.81 -10.45
CA LEU A 20 18.89 -15.58 -10.85
C LEU A 20 18.84 -14.50 -9.76
N ILE A 21 17.70 -14.35 -9.07
CA ILE A 21 17.54 -13.43 -7.94
C ILE A 21 18.51 -13.78 -6.81
N GLN A 22 18.58 -15.06 -6.42
CA GLN A 22 19.50 -15.54 -5.39
C GLN A 22 20.97 -15.26 -5.75
N ARG A 23 21.29 -15.25 -7.04
CA ARG A 23 22.63 -14.92 -7.55
C ARG A 23 22.88 -13.43 -7.75
N LYS A 24 21.90 -12.57 -7.43
CA LYS A 24 21.95 -11.11 -7.65
C LYS A 24 22.30 -10.76 -9.10
N ALA A 25 21.82 -11.56 -10.05
CA ALA A 25 22.08 -11.35 -11.46
C ALA A 25 21.24 -10.14 -11.97
N PRO A 26 21.67 -9.43 -13.03
CA PRO A 26 20.83 -8.43 -13.68
C PRO A 26 19.55 -9.04 -14.27
N LEU A 27 18.37 -8.49 -13.95
CA LEU A 27 17.07 -9.08 -14.29
C LEU A 27 16.23 -8.25 -15.27
N TYR A 28 16.68 -7.05 -15.65
CA TYR A 28 15.89 -6.16 -16.50
C TYR A 28 15.47 -6.80 -17.82
N ASP A 29 16.41 -7.38 -18.57
CA ASP A 29 16.11 -8.03 -19.86
C ASP A 29 15.26 -9.30 -19.69
N VAL A 30 15.44 -10.02 -18.58
CA VAL A 30 14.65 -11.21 -18.24
C VAL A 30 13.19 -10.85 -18.00
N LEU A 31 12.96 -9.77 -17.23
CA LEU A 31 11.64 -9.21 -17.01
C LEU A 31 11.03 -8.76 -18.33
N LEU A 32 11.75 -7.96 -19.13
CA LEU A 32 11.23 -7.42 -20.38
C LEU A 32 10.77 -8.52 -21.36
N GLN A 33 11.48 -9.65 -21.41
CA GLN A 33 11.12 -10.79 -22.24
C GLN A 33 9.85 -11.51 -21.80
N ASN A 34 9.50 -11.46 -20.50
CA ASN A 34 8.40 -12.22 -19.92
C ASN A 34 7.26 -11.33 -19.39
N ILE A 35 7.37 -10.01 -19.51
CA ILE A 35 6.38 -9.06 -18.98
C ILE A 35 5.01 -9.16 -19.67
N GLN A 36 4.95 -9.70 -20.88
CA GLN A 36 3.71 -9.95 -21.61
C GLN A 36 3.25 -11.40 -21.57
N ASP A 37 3.97 -12.25 -20.82
CA ASP A 37 3.62 -13.66 -20.71
C ASP A 37 2.40 -13.85 -19.79
N SER A 38 1.24 -14.04 -20.42
CA SER A 38 -0.03 -14.30 -19.74
C SER A 38 -0.26 -15.76 -19.40
N SER A 39 0.71 -16.65 -19.67
CA SER A 39 0.61 -18.05 -19.26
C SER A 39 0.51 -18.18 -17.75
N VAL A 40 -0.21 -19.21 -17.33
CA VAL A 40 -0.52 -19.43 -15.91
C VAL A 40 0.63 -20.17 -15.25
N LEU A 41 1.21 -19.55 -14.23
CA LEU A 41 2.10 -20.17 -13.27
C LEU A 41 1.26 -20.71 -12.11
N ILE A 42 1.22 -22.05 -11.99
CA ILE A 42 0.59 -22.73 -10.88
C ILE A 42 1.64 -22.88 -9.77
N GLU A 43 1.52 -22.09 -8.70
CA GLU A 43 2.23 -22.37 -7.46
C GLU A 43 1.39 -23.34 -6.61
N GLU A 44 1.76 -24.63 -6.62
CA GLU A 44 1.32 -25.54 -5.57
C GLU A 44 2.10 -25.18 -4.30
N THR A 45 1.41 -24.57 -3.33
CA THR A 45 1.98 -24.35 -2.00
C THR A 45 2.29 -25.69 -1.34
N TRP A 46 3.56 -25.88 -0.96
CA TRP A 46 3.99 -26.98 -0.10
C TRP A 46 3.49 -26.76 1.34
N GLY A 47 2.91 -27.81 1.94
CA GLY A 47 2.74 -27.94 3.38
C GLY A 47 1.30 -27.82 3.90
N CYS A 48 0.87 -28.85 4.62
CA CYS A 48 -0.44 -28.94 5.27
C CYS A 48 -0.77 -27.70 6.12
N ILE A 49 -1.84 -26.99 5.73
CA ILE A 49 -2.93 -26.36 6.50
C ILE A 49 -3.52 -25.28 5.55
N GLY A 50 -4.54 -25.67 4.79
CA GLY A 50 -5.47 -24.73 4.13
C GLY A 50 -4.96 -23.76 3.05
N GLY A 51 -3.73 -23.90 2.54
CA GLY A 51 -3.19 -23.01 1.50
C GLY A 51 -3.77 -23.27 0.11
N GLY A 52 -4.44 -22.28 -0.48
CA GLY A 52 -4.94 -22.34 -1.85
C GLY A 52 -3.81 -22.31 -2.89
N VAL A 53 -4.10 -22.83 -4.08
CA VAL A 53 -3.22 -22.68 -5.25
C VAL A 53 -3.15 -21.21 -5.63
N ASN A 54 -1.98 -20.58 -5.53
CA ASN A 54 -1.77 -19.24 -6.07
C ASN A 54 -1.56 -19.37 -7.59
N VAL A 55 -2.63 -19.08 -8.32
CA VAL A 55 -2.60 -19.00 -9.78
C VAL A 55 -2.17 -17.58 -10.17
N ASN A 56 -0.89 -17.40 -10.45
CA ASN A 56 -0.34 -16.14 -10.97
C ASN A 56 -0.09 -16.27 -12.47
N SER A 57 -0.11 -15.18 -13.22
CA SER A 57 0.50 -15.19 -14.56
C SER A 57 2.03 -15.15 -14.43
N VAL A 58 2.75 -15.67 -15.42
CA VAL A 58 4.21 -15.53 -15.49
C VAL A 58 4.61 -14.06 -15.41
N SER A 59 3.91 -13.17 -16.13
CA SER A 59 4.12 -11.72 -16.03
C SER A 59 4.00 -11.20 -14.59
N SER A 60 2.90 -11.48 -13.89
CA SER A 60 2.69 -11.03 -12.50
C SER A 60 3.77 -11.56 -11.56
N PHE A 61 4.16 -12.83 -11.72
CA PHE A 61 5.25 -13.43 -10.93
C PHE A 61 6.60 -12.74 -11.19
N PHE A 62 6.92 -12.46 -12.45
CA PHE A 62 8.17 -11.81 -12.82
C PHE A 62 8.21 -10.37 -12.30
N VAL A 63 7.14 -9.60 -12.48
CA VAL A 63 7.07 -8.22 -11.95
C VAL A 63 7.23 -8.22 -10.44
N TYR A 64 6.46 -9.04 -9.71
CA TYR A 64 6.51 -9.14 -8.25
C TYR A 64 7.94 -9.35 -7.73
N ASN A 65 8.65 -10.31 -8.32
CA ASN A 65 9.94 -10.76 -7.83
C ASN A 65 11.13 -9.91 -8.30
N THR A 66 10.94 -9.04 -9.30
CA THR A 66 12.04 -8.25 -9.90
C THR A 66 11.95 -6.76 -9.62
N ILE A 67 10.76 -6.22 -9.36
CA ILE A 67 10.52 -4.77 -9.33
C ILE A 67 11.42 -4.02 -8.32
N TYR A 68 11.77 -4.64 -7.20
CA TYR A 68 12.62 -4.06 -6.14
C TYR A 68 14.12 -4.09 -6.45
N ILE A 69 14.53 -4.82 -7.50
CA ILE A 69 15.94 -5.00 -7.90
C ILE A 69 16.29 -4.04 -9.05
N LEU A 70 15.28 -3.49 -9.74
CA LEU A 70 15.47 -2.57 -10.86
C LEU A 70 15.98 -1.21 -10.39
N ASN A 71 16.86 -0.58 -11.18
CA ASN A 71 17.17 0.83 -10.98
C ASN A 71 16.01 1.73 -11.45
N GLU A 72 16.05 3.01 -11.09
CA GLU A 72 14.97 3.97 -11.40
C GLU A 72 14.63 4.05 -12.89
N ARG A 73 15.63 4.02 -13.77
CA ARG A 73 15.44 4.13 -15.23
C ARG A 73 14.77 2.88 -15.79
N GLU A 74 15.20 1.71 -15.34
CA GLU A 74 14.60 0.43 -15.71
C GLU A 74 13.16 0.37 -15.22
N ARG A 75 12.93 0.74 -13.96
CA ARG A 75 11.62 0.76 -13.33
C ARG A 75 10.64 1.68 -14.07
N ALA A 76 11.04 2.90 -14.39
CA ALA A 76 10.22 3.83 -15.17
C ALA A 76 9.79 3.27 -16.54
N LYS A 77 10.66 2.51 -17.22
CA LYS A 77 10.30 1.85 -18.48
C LYS A 77 9.29 0.71 -18.26
N ILE A 78 9.48 -0.09 -17.22
CA ILE A 78 8.55 -1.16 -16.84
C ILE A 78 7.18 -0.57 -16.49
N ASP A 79 7.13 0.46 -15.65
CA ASP A 79 5.88 1.16 -15.29
C ASP A 79 5.15 1.64 -16.54
N SER A 80 5.88 2.23 -17.51
CA SER A 80 5.30 2.66 -18.78
C SER A 80 4.74 1.50 -19.61
N ILE A 81 5.40 0.34 -19.63
CA ILE A 81 4.88 -0.83 -20.34
C ILE A 81 3.62 -1.33 -19.62
N LEU A 82 3.69 -1.48 -18.30
CA LEU A 82 2.59 -1.99 -17.48
C LEU A 82 1.34 -1.11 -17.60
N LEU A 83 1.48 0.21 -17.57
CA LEU A 83 0.37 1.15 -17.67
C LEU A 83 -0.32 1.13 -19.04
N PHE A 84 0.42 0.96 -20.13
CA PHE A 84 -0.09 1.16 -21.49
C PHE A 84 -0.32 -0.13 -22.27
N ALA A 85 0.22 -1.26 -21.82
CA ALA A 85 -0.14 -2.53 -22.40
C ALA A 85 -1.59 -2.88 -22.05
N ASP A 86 -2.30 -3.40 -23.04
CA ASP A 86 -3.64 -3.95 -22.87
C ASP A 86 -3.48 -5.42 -22.50
N PHE A 87 -3.27 -5.66 -21.21
CA PHE A 87 -3.31 -7.00 -20.66
C PHE A 87 -4.77 -7.41 -20.51
N ASP A 88 -5.12 -8.55 -21.11
CA ASP A 88 -6.50 -9.07 -21.15
C ASP A 88 -6.88 -9.88 -19.90
N SER A 89 -6.02 -9.89 -18.87
CA SER A 89 -6.17 -10.77 -17.73
C SER A 89 -6.94 -10.08 -16.59
N LYS A 90 -7.97 -10.76 -16.07
CA LYS A 90 -8.71 -10.31 -14.89
C LYS A 90 -7.87 -10.33 -13.60
N ASN A 91 -6.62 -10.79 -13.65
CA ASN A 91 -5.73 -11.02 -12.51
C ASN A 91 -4.46 -10.15 -12.57
N ASP A 92 -4.56 -8.96 -13.15
CA ASP A 92 -3.45 -8.01 -13.32
C ASP A 92 -3.10 -7.29 -12.02
N PHE A 93 -2.68 -8.06 -11.02
CA PHE A 93 -2.30 -7.56 -9.70
C PHE A 93 -0.98 -6.78 -9.74
N TYR A 94 -0.26 -6.79 -10.86
CA TYR A 94 1.02 -6.11 -11.02
C TYR A 94 0.91 -4.58 -11.01
N TYR A 95 -0.26 -4.00 -11.31
CA TYR A 95 -0.44 -2.55 -11.28
C TYR A 95 -0.20 -1.96 -9.89
N LYS A 96 -0.29 -2.77 -8.81
CA LYS A 96 0.05 -2.33 -7.45
C LYS A 96 1.55 -2.08 -7.24
N PHE A 97 2.40 -2.64 -8.10
CA PHE A 97 3.86 -2.52 -8.01
C PHE A 97 4.42 -1.34 -8.81
N ILE A 98 3.54 -0.63 -9.52
CA ILE A 98 3.92 0.54 -10.29
C ILE A 98 4.59 1.55 -9.38
N TYR A 99 5.82 1.91 -9.73
CA TYR A 99 6.51 2.95 -8.99
C TYR A 99 5.97 4.30 -9.38
N THR A 100 5.83 5.17 -8.40
CA THR A 100 5.12 6.43 -8.57
C THR A 100 6.03 7.62 -8.71
N ASP A 101 7.20 7.58 -8.08
CA ASP A 101 8.13 8.70 -8.13
C ASP A 101 8.64 8.95 -9.57
N SER A 102 8.67 7.90 -10.41
CA SER A 102 8.95 7.96 -11.84
C SER A 102 7.81 8.59 -12.68
N LEU A 103 6.58 8.63 -12.15
CA LEU A 103 5.37 9.06 -12.88
C LEU A 103 5.00 10.53 -12.65
N LYS A 104 5.74 11.25 -11.80
CA LYS A 104 5.36 12.59 -11.32
C LYS A 104 5.02 13.53 -12.48
N GLN A 105 3.79 14.04 -12.43
CA GLN A 105 3.24 15.10 -13.29
C GLN A 105 3.21 14.82 -14.80
N ASN A 106 3.19 13.55 -15.22
CA ASN A 106 2.93 13.21 -16.61
C ASN A 106 1.41 13.11 -16.88
N ASN A 107 0.84 14.09 -17.58
CA ASN A 107 -0.59 14.11 -17.89
C ASN A 107 -1.08 12.87 -18.69
N THR A 108 -0.21 12.25 -19.48
CA THR A 108 -0.54 11.01 -20.21
C THR A 108 -0.76 9.85 -19.24
N TYR A 109 0.08 9.75 -18.21
CA TYR A 109 -0.02 8.72 -17.18
C TYR A 109 -1.24 8.97 -16.28
N TYR A 110 -1.48 10.22 -15.88
CA TYR A 110 -2.70 10.61 -15.17
C TYR A 110 -3.98 10.15 -15.88
N LYS A 111 -4.10 10.45 -17.18
CA LYS A 111 -5.26 10.05 -17.99
C LYS A 111 -5.41 8.52 -18.06
N ARG A 112 -4.31 7.78 -18.20
CA ARG A 112 -4.35 6.31 -18.23
C ARG A 112 -4.74 5.72 -16.88
N LEU A 113 -4.21 6.24 -15.77
CA LEU A 113 -4.59 5.83 -14.42
C LEU A 113 -6.09 6.06 -14.17
N LYS A 114 -6.62 7.24 -14.51
CA LYS A 114 -8.05 7.54 -14.44
C LYS A 114 -8.89 6.58 -15.30
N GLN A 115 -8.42 6.24 -16.50
CA GLN A 115 -9.08 5.28 -17.37
C GLN A 115 -9.12 3.88 -16.73
N LEU A 116 -7.99 3.42 -16.18
CA LEU A 116 -7.90 2.10 -15.54
C LEU A 116 -8.78 2.02 -14.28
N TYR A 117 -8.73 3.05 -13.43
CA TYR A 117 -9.58 3.16 -12.25
C TYR A 117 -11.07 3.11 -12.61
N THR A 118 -11.51 3.92 -13.59
CA THR A 118 -12.94 4.03 -13.94
C THR A 118 -13.48 2.85 -14.76
N LYS A 119 -12.70 2.35 -15.74
CA LYS A 119 -13.18 1.33 -16.68
C LYS A 119 -12.88 -0.10 -16.25
N LYS A 120 -11.76 -0.31 -15.53
CA LYS A 120 -11.32 -1.64 -15.09
C LYS A 120 -11.54 -1.86 -13.59
N GLN A 121 -12.02 -0.83 -12.87
CA GLN A 121 -12.30 -0.89 -11.44
C GLN A 121 -11.07 -1.28 -10.60
N TYR A 122 -9.89 -0.83 -11.03
CA TYR A 122 -8.65 -1.00 -10.28
C TYR A 122 -8.56 0.07 -9.19
N PHE A 123 -9.33 -0.12 -8.11
CA PHE A 123 -9.49 0.87 -7.04
C PHE A 123 -8.18 1.23 -6.34
N PHE A 124 -7.27 0.27 -6.21
CA PHE A 124 -5.93 0.49 -5.66
C PHE A 124 -5.12 1.54 -6.43
N LEU A 125 -5.48 1.92 -7.66
CA LEU A 125 -4.82 3.00 -8.40
C LEU A 125 -5.14 4.41 -7.84
N LEU A 126 -6.11 4.53 -6.94
CA LEU A 126 -6.54 5.83 -6.41
C LEU A 126 -5.39 6.60 -5.75
N HIS A 127 -4.51 5.90 -5.02
CA HIS A 127 -3.35 6.54 -4.41
C HIS A 127 -2.37 7.12 -5.45
N HIS A 128 -2.24 6.48 -6.63
CA HIS A 128 -1.45 7.01 -7.75
C HIS A 128 -2.11 8.23 -8.39
N ILE A 129 -3.44 8.21 -8.53
CA ILE A 129 -4.22 9.34 -9.06
C ILE A 129 -4.05 10.55 -8.13
N ALA A 130 -4.11 10.35 -6.82
CA ALA A 130 -4.01 11.41 -5.83
C ALA A 130 -2.67 12.15 -5.85
N GLN A 131 -1.57 11.53 -6.30
CA GLN A 131 -0.27 12.20 -6.43
C GLN A 131 -0.25 13.38 -7.39
N TYR A 132 -1.22 13.46 -8.31
CA TYR A 132 -1.39 14.61 -9.20
C TYR A 132 -2.07 15.80 -8.51
N GLN A 133 -2.63 15.59 -7.31
CA GLN A 133 -3.28 16.62 -6.48
C GLN A 133 -4.31 17.45 -7.27
N ASN A 134 -5.02 16.82 -8.20
CA ASN A 134 -6.02 17.49 -9.01
C ASN A 134 -7.27 17.73 -8.17
N PRO A 135 -7.71 18.99 -7.97
CA PRO A 135 -8.89 19.28 -7.15
C PRO A 135 -10.18 18.58 -7.60
N ASN A 136 -10.27 18.22 -8.88
CA ASN A 136 -11.43 17.50 -9.42
C ASN A 136 -11.48 16.02 -9.00
N ASP A 137 -10.41 15.48 -8.42
CA ASP A 137 -10.35 14.09 -7.95
C ASP A 137 -10.74 13.94 -6.48
N LYS A 138 -10.98 15.05 -5.75
CA LYS A 138 -11.36 15.00 -4.34
C LYS A 138 -12.60 14.14 -4.09
N GLN A 139 -13.58 14.19 -4.98
CA GLN A 139 -14.78 13.38 -4.85
C GLN A 139 -14.47 11.87 -4.94
N LEU A 140 -13.53 11.45 -5.80
CA LEU A 140 -13.15 10.04 -5.89
C LEU A 140 -12.55 9.52 -4.58
N ILE A 141 -11.77 10.36 -3.90
CA ILE A 141 -11.18 10.03 -2.59
C ILE A 141 -12.28 9.90 -1.53
N LEU A 142 -13.24 10.84 -1.50
CA LEU A 142 -14.38 10.77 -0.60
C LEU A 142 -15.26 9.53 -0.84
N ASP A 143 -15.54 9.21 -2.10
CA ASP A 143 -16.35 8.05 -2.47
C ASP A 143 -15.67 6.75 -2.02
N ALA A 144 -14.34 6.65 -2.14
CA ALA A 144 -13.58 5.49 -1.69
C ALA A 144 -13.64 5.32 -0.17
N LEU A 145 -13.57 6.42 0.60
CA LEU A 145 -13.65 6.39 2.07
C LEU A 145 -15.04 6.01 2.61
N GLN A 146 -16.07 6.09 1.77
CA GLN A 146 -17.44 5.70 2.13
C GLN A 146 -17.80 4.29 1.64
N ASN A 147 -16.93 3.67 0.84
CA ASN A 147 -17.18 2.37 0.25
C ASN A 147 -16.51 1.27 1.09
N ASP A 148 -17.33 0.49 1.79
CA ASP A 148 -16.87 -0.65 2.59
C ASP A 148 -16.72 -1.94 1.76
N GLN A 149 -16.73 -1.83 0.44
CA GLN A 149 -16.57 -2.99 -0.41
C GLN A 149 -15.12 -3.49 -0.37
N GLU A 150 -14.97 -4.74 0.07
CA GLU A 150 -13.73 -5.50 -0.07
C GLU A 150 -13.62 -6.04 -1.50
N TYR A 151 -12.42 -5.98 -2.07
CA TYR A 151 -12.15 -6.57 -3.38
C TYR A 151 -10.92 -7.48 -3.34
N GLY A 152 -11.13 -8.77 -3.63
CA GLY A 152 -10.06 -9.74 -3.90
C GLY A 152 -9.50 -10.46 -2.67
N TYR A 153 -8.49 -11.30 -2.93
CA TYR A 153 -7.90 -12.28 -1.98
C TYR A 153 -7.15 -11.64 -0.79
N PHE A 154 -6.87 -10.33 -0.83
CA PHE A 154 -6.06 -9.62 0.17
C PHE A 154 -6.87 -8.73 1.12
N GLN A 155 -8.21 -8.75 1.07
CA GLN A 155 -9.07 -7.94 1.96
C GLN A 155 -8.70 -6.45 1.97
N LEU A 156 -8.20 -5.93 0.84
CA LEU A 156 -8.01 -4.50 0.67
C LEU A 156 -9.39 -3.88 0.44
N ASN A 157 -9.77 -2.94 1.29
CA ASN A 157 -11.02 -2.20 1.18
C ASN A 157 -10.77 -0.80 0.62
N CYS A 158 -11.80 -0.18 0.03
CA CYS A 158 -11.67 1.14 -0.56
C CYS A 158 -11.32 2.22 0.46
N ILE A 159 -11.65 2.02 1.74
CA ILE A 159 -11.25 2.92 2.84
C ILE A 159 -9.72 3.03 2.88
N ASN A 160 -8.99 1.91 2.86
CA ASN A 160 -7.54 1.92 2.90
C ASN A 160 -6.93 2.64 1.67
N ASP A 161 -7.51 2.44 0.48
CA ASP A 161 -7.10 3.15 -0.74
C ASP A 161 -7.35 4.66 -0.65
N GLY A 162 -8.49 5.06 -0.08
CA GLY A 162 -8.82 6.46 0.18
C GLY A 162 -7.87 7.12 1.17
N LEU A 163 -7.51 6.43 2.26
CA LEU A 163 -6.54 6.92 3.25
C LEU A 163 -5.14 7.06 2.64
N HIS A 164 -4.69 6.07 1.84
CA HIS A 164 -3.45 6.19 1.07
C HIS A 164 -3.47 7.35 0.08
N ALA A 165 -4.63 7.64 -0.53
CA ALA A 165 -4.80 8.78 -1.41
C ALA A 165 -4.69 10.12 -0.67
N ILE A 166 -5.31 10.26 0.52
CA ILE A 166 -5.16 11.45 1.37
C ILE A 166 -3.69 11.69 1.73
N LYS A 167 -2.92 10.64 2.04
CA LYS A 167 -1.48 10.78 2.31
C LYS A 167 -0.72 11.47 1.17
N GLN A 168 -1.14 11.27 -0.08
CA GLN A 168 -0.53 11.89 -1.27
C GLN A 168 -1.11 13.28 -1.60
N PHE A 169 -2.36 13.52 -1.20
CA PHE A 169 -3.10 14.76 -1.44
C PHE A 169 -3.84 15.20 -0.17
N PRO A 170 -3.12 15.69 0.86
CA PRO A 170 -3.77 16.19 2.06
C PRO A 170 -4.51 17.48 1.73
N ASP A 171 -5.82 17.50 2.00
CA ASP A 171 -6.68 18.66 1.78
C ASP A 171 -7.73 18.78 2.89
N SER A 172 -8.08 20.01 3.28
CA SER A 172 -9.00 20.25 4.38
C SER A 172 -10.39 19.64 4.16
N THR A 173 -10.79 19.40 2.90
CA THR A 173 -12.10 18.77 2.60
C THR A 173 -12.22 17.36 3.16
N PHE A 174 -11.12 16.66 3.43
CA PHE A 174 -11.13 15.28 3.93
C PHE A 174 -11.15 15.19 5.46
N LEU A 175 -10.86 16.28 6.18
CA LEU A 175 -10.75 16.28 7.64
C LEU A 175 -12.02 15.79 8.37
N PRO A 176 -13.24 16.18 7.97
CA PRO A 176 -14.45 15.67 8.63
C PRO A 176 -14.59 14.15 8.50
N THR A 177 -14.19 13.58 7.35
CA THR A 177 -14.22 12.13 7.12
C THR A 177 -13.16 11.42 7.96
N LEU A 178 -11.94 11.97 8.04
CA LEU A 178 -10.88 11.44 8.91
C LEU A 178 -11.31 11.43 10.38
N GLU A 179 -11.99 12.49 10.83
CA GLU A 179 -12.51 12.57 12.20
C GLU A 179 -13.59 11.51 12.46
N SER A 180 -14.49 11.31 11.50
CA SER A 180 -15.51 10.26 11.57
C SER A 180 -14.90 8.85 11.61
N LEU A 181 -13.91 8.57 10.75
CA LEU A 181 -13.22 7.27 10.72
C LEU A 181 -12.43 7.02 12.00
N GLN A 182 -11.78 8.05 12.55
CA GLN A 182 -11.08 7.95 13.83
C GLN A 182 -12.06 7.61 14.96
N LYS A 183 -13.20 8.31 15.04
CA LYS A 183 -14.24 8.03 16.05
C LYS A 183 -14.79 6.61 15.90
N GLN A 184 -15.05 6.17 14.67
CA GLN A 184 -15.49 4.81 14.41
C GLN A 184 -14.45 3.79 14.90
N ALA A 185 -13.18 3.98 14.55
CA ALA A 185 -12.09 3.09 14.95
C ALA A 185 -11.95 2.99 16.48
N LEU A 186 -12.10 4.12 17.19
CA LEU A 186 -12.04 4.17 18.66
C LEU A 186 -13.20 3.45 19.35
N THR A 187 -14.30 3.17 18.63
CA THR A 187 -15.51 2.53 19.18
C THR A 187 -15.69 1.08 18.75
N THR A 188 -14.84 0.57 17.86
CA THR A 188 -14.96 -0.80 17.34
C THR A 188 -13.93 -1.71 18.00
N ASP A 189 -14.40 -2.81 18.61
CA ASP A 189 -13.56 -3.84 19.26
C ASP A 189 -12.65 -4.62 18.27
N SER A 190 -12.77 -4.35 16.97
CA SER A 190 -12.00 -5.04 15.93
C SER A 190 -10.66 -4.37 15.66
N HIS A 191 -9.62 -5.20 15.49
CA HIS A 191 -8.33 -4.78 14.93
C HIS A 191 -8.56 -4.13 13.55
N ASN A 192 -8.58 -2.81 13.52
CA ASN A 192 -8.83 -2.07 12.29
C ASN A 192 -7.60 -2.16 11.38
N ILE A 193 -7.70 -2.97 10.32
CA ILE A 193 -6.61 -3.23 9.36
C ILE A 193 -6.06 -1.95 8.69
N TRP A 194 -6.85 -0.86 8.72
CA TRP A 194 -6.51 0.44 8.16
C TRP A 194 -6.05 1.47 9.20
N LEU A 195 -5.88 1.09 10.48
CA LEU A 195 -5.52 2.01 11.57
C LEU A 195 -4.18 2.70 11.33
N THR A 196 -3.16 1.95 10.92
CA THR A 196 -1.85 2.50 10.53
C THR A 196 -1.99 3.48 9.38
N THR A 197 -2.79 3.15 8.37
CA THR A 197 -3.01 4.01 7.20
C THR A 197 -3.78 5.28 7.57
N LEU A 198 -4.73 5.20 8.50
CA LEU A 198 -5.46 6.37 9.01
C LEU A 198 -4.48 7.38 9.63
N TYR A 199 -3.60 6.93 10.52
CA TYR A 199 -2.65 7.82 11.16
C TYR A 199 -1.56 8.32 10.21
N LEU A 200 -1.15 7.52 9.24
CA LEU A 200 -0.29 8.01 8.15
C LEU A 200 -0.97 9.09 7.30
N ALA A 201 -2.27 8.99 7.06
CA ALA A 201 -3.05 10.02 6.36
C ALA A 201 -3.16 11.30 7.19
N ILE A 202 -3.39 11.19 8.50
CA ILE A 202 -3.41 12.33 9.43
C ILE A 202 -2.03 13.02 9.50
N LEU A 203 -0.95 12.25 9.59
CA LEU A 203 0.43 12.75 9.64
C LEU A 203 0.91 13.38 8.33
N ALA A 204 0.15 13.24 7.24
CA ALA A 204 0.44 13.94 5.98
C ALA A 204 0.04 15.43 6.01
N TYR A 205 -0.76 15.86 6.99
CA TYR A 205 -1.09 17.26 7.21
C TYR A 205 -0.01 17.96 8.05
N ASP A 206 -0.01 19.30 7.99
CA ASP A 206 0.82 20.11 8.89
C ASP A 206 0.60 19.73 10.36
N PRO A 207 1.65 19.77 11.21
CA PRO A 207 1.55 19.38 12.62
C PRO A 207 0.48 20.14 13.40
N ALA A 208 0.16 21.38 13.01
CA ALA A 208 -0.92 22.17 13.61
C ALA A 208 -2.30 21.52 13.43
N VAL A 209 -2.51 20.78 12.34
CA VAL A 209 -3.73 20.03 12.04
C VAL A 209 -3.65 18.61 12.57
N ALA A 210 -2.50 17.94 12.43
CA ALA A 210 -2.34 16.54 12.81
C ALA A 210 -2.37 16.34 14.33
N LYS A 211 -1.68 17.18 15.12
CA LYS A 211 -1.53 16.98 16.58
C LYS A 211 -2.88 16.87 17.33
N PRO A 212 -3.89 17.72 17.09
CA PRO A 212 -5.20 17.56 17.71
C PRO A 212 -5.82 16.17 17.52
N PHE A 213 -5.73 15.59 16.32
CA PHE A 213 -6.22 14.23 16.05
C PHE A 213 -5.48 13.18 16.88
N LEU A 214 -4.15 13.28 16.93
CA LEU A 214 -3.32 12.32 17.66
C LEU A 214 -3.60 12.38 19.16
N LYS A 215 -3.66 13.60 19.73
CA LYS A 215 -3.97 13.80 21.14
C LYS A 215 -5.36 13.28 21.50
N ALA A 216 -6.38 13.57 20.69
CA ALA A 216 -7.74 13.11 20.95
C ALA A 216 -7.85 11.58 21.04
N ALA A 217 -7.16 10.84 20.17
CA ALA A 217 -7.12 9.38 20.24
C ALA A 217 -6.39 8.87 21.50
N ILE A 218 -5.21 9.44 21.81
CA ILE A 218 -4.44 9.07 23.00
C ILE A 218 -5.25 9.34 24.28
N GLU A 219 -5.93 10.48 24.36
CA GLU A 219 -6.77 10.86 25.50
C GLU A 219 -7.97 9.92 25.66
N THR A 220 -8.59 9.50 24.55
CA THR A 220 -9.71 8.56 24.57
C THR A 220 -9.28 7.18 25.08
N GLU A 221 -8.13 6.69 24.65
CA GLU A 221 -7.59 5.41 25.13
C GLU A 221 -6.93 5.51 26.52
N HIS A 222 -6.69 6.72 27.05
CA HIS A 222 -6.05 6.90 28.34
C HIS A 222 -6.83 6.24 29.49
N SER A 223 -8.16 6.20 29.38
CA SER A 223 -9.05 5.54 30.34
C SER A 223 -9.10 4.01 30.24
N ILE A 224 -8.48 3.40 29.22
CA ILE A 224 -8.45 1.94 29.05
C ILE A 224 -7.43 1.34 30.02
N ASN A 225 -7.89 0.47 30.93
CA ASN A 225 -7.04 -0.07 32.00
C ASN A 225 -5.94 -1.01 31.50
N ASP A 226 -6.22 -1.84 30.49
CA ASP A 226 -5.20 -2.68 29.88
C ASP A 226 -4.44 -1.87 28.82
N ILE A 227 -3.13 -1.72 29.02
CA ILE A 227 -2.27 -1.03 28.07
C ILE A 227 -2.19 -1.77 26.71
N ASN A 228 -2.45 -3.08 26.71
CA ASN A 228 -2.48 -3.88 25.51
C ASN A 228 -3.71 -3.60 24.65
N ASP A 229 -4.75 -2.97 25.19
CA ASP A 229 -5.96 -2.64 24.44
C ASP A 229 -5.90 -1.21 23.85
N ARG A 230 -4.77 -0.51 24.01
CA ARG A 230 -4.53 0.86 23.50
C ARG A 230 -3.89 0.86 22.12
N GLU A 231 -4.57 0.24 21.15
CA GLU A 231 -4.05 0.02 19.80
C GLU A 231 -3.74 1.33 19.05
N HIS A 232 -4.56 2.36 19.22
CA HIS A 232 -4.33 3.64 18.56
C HIS A 232 -3.05 4.30 19.09
N THR A 233 -2.86 4.31 20.41
CA THR A 233 -1.69 4.88 21.08
C THR A 233 -0.41 4.15 20.64
N LYS A 234 -0.44 2.82 20.55
CA LYS A 234 0.68 2.00 20.05
C LYS A 234 1.07 2.38 18.62
N VAL A 235 0.09 2.46 17.72
CA VAL A 235 0.31 2.83 16.31
C VAL A 235 0.87 4.25 16.21
N ILE A 236 0.27 5.23 16.91
CA ILE A 236 0.73 6.62 16.93
C ILE A 236 2.18 6.70 17.43
N TYR A 237 2.50 6.03 18.54
CA TYR A 237 3.85 5.99 19.10
C TYR A 237 4.87 5.48 18.08
N SER A 238 4.57 4.35 17.45
CA SER A 238 5.44 3.72 16.45
C SER A 238 5.68 4.65 15.25
N LEU A 239 4.61 5.25 14.71
CA LEU A 239 4.70 6.15 13.56
C LEU A 239 5.50 7.41 13.86
N ILE A 240 5.24 8.09 14.98
CA ILE A 240 5.98 9.30 15.35
C ILE A 240 7.46 8.98 15.61
N ARG A 241 7.75 7.89 16.32
CA ARG A 241 9.12 7.42 16.56
C ARG A 241 9.87 7.17 15.25
N ASN A 242 9.21 6.57 14.26
CA ASN A 242 9.80 6.28 12.95
C ASN A 242 10.01 7.55 12.10
N ILE A 243 9.12 8.53 12.19
CA ILE A 243 9.28 9.82 11.50
C ILE A 243 10.42 10.64 12.11
N ASN A 244 10.64 10.53 13.43
CA ASN A 244 11.71 11.22 14.16
C ASN A 244 11.73 12.74 13.89
N ASN A 245 10.56 13.38 13.97
CA ASN A 245 10.40 14.83 13.82
C ASN A 245 10.09 15.48 15.19
N ALA A 246 10.94 16.44 15.58
CA ALA A 246 10.85 17.19 16.84
C ALA A 246 9.52 17.96 17.00
N GLU A 247 8.83 18.28 15.89
CA GLU A 247 7.51 18.90 15.97
C GLU A 247 6.51 18.04 16.74
N TYR A 248 6.68 16.72 16.80
CA TYR A 248 5.80 15.81 17.52
C TYR A 248 6.28 15.43 18.94
N ASP A 249 7.34 16.06 19.45
CA ASP A 249 7.87 15.79 20.79
C ASP A 249 6.83 15.95 21.89
N GLU A 250 5.94 16.94 21.74
CA GLU A 250 4.84 17.15 22.68
C GLU A 250 3.90 15.92 22.74
N VAL A 251 3.55 15.34 21.60
CA VAL A 251 2.71 14.13 21.54
C VAL A 251 3.43 12.95 22.15
N MET A 252 4.73 12.79 21.87
CA MET A 252 5.56 11.75 22.48
C MET A 252 5.65 11.91 24.00
N ASN A 253 5.76 13.13 24.50
CA ASN A 253 5.80 13.41 25.93
C ASN A 253 4.47 13.04 26.60
N ILE A 254 3.32 13.30 25.95
CA ILE A 254 2.01 12.83 26.44
C ILE A 254 2.00 11.30 26.56
N ILE A 255 2.43 10.57 25.52
CA ILE A 255 2.45 9.10 25.55
C ILE A 255 3.36 8.58 26.68
N LYS A 256 4.53 9.19 26.89
CA LYS A 256 5.47 8.80 27.95
C LYS A 256 4.94 9.02 29.38
N THR A 257 3.85 9.79 29.55
CA THR A 257 3.19 9.93 30.86
C THR A 257 2.25 8.77 31.17
N ILE A 258 1.96 7.91 30.19
CA ILE A 258 1.11 6.73 30.36
C ILE A 258 1.90 5.65 31.12
N PRO A 259 1.38 5.13 32.24
CA PRO A 259 2.02 4.02 32.93
C PRO A 259 2.18 2.80 32.01
N GLY A 260 3.40 2.28 31.90
CA GLY A 260 3.71 1.08 31.11
C GLY A 260 4.01 1.34 29.63
N TYR A 261 4.10 2.60 29.19
CA TYR A 261 4.37 2.94 27.78
C TYR A 261 5.63 2.26 27.22
N GLU A 262 6.55 1.81 28.06
CA GLU A 262 7.77 1.08 27.67
C GLU A 262 7.46 -0.21 26.90
N VAL A 263 6.27 -0.79 27.07
CA VAL A 263 5.79 -1.92 26.27
C VAL A 263 5.72 -1.56 24.78
N TYR A 264 5.47 -0.28 24.45
CA TYR A 264 5.39 0.18 23.07
C TYR A 264 6.75 0.16 22.37
N ASP A 265 7.86 0.20 23.11
CA ASP A 265 9.20 0.13 22.51
C ASP A 265 9.54 -1.24 21.92
N GLN A 266 8.79 -2.27 22.33
CA GLN A 266 8.93 -3.65 21.87
C GLN A 266 8.10 -3.95 20.61
N LEU A 267 7.21 -3.02 20.22
CA LEU A 267 6.34 -3.18 19.06
C LEU A 267 7.04 -2.68 17.79
N ILE A 268 7.50 -3.62 16.97
CA ILE A 268 7.89 -3.34 15.58
C ILE A 268 6.61 -3.41 14.73
N ILE A 269 6.09 -2.24 14.35
CA ILE A 269 5.01 -2.14 13.37
C ILE A 269 5.68 -1.87 12.03
N TYR A 270 5.55 -2.83 11.10
CA TYR A 270 6.12 -2.79 9.73
C TYR A 270 5.24 -1.96 8.78
#